data_AF-A0A3E4QRI7-F1
#
_entry.id   AF-A0A3E4QRI7-F1
#
_cell.length_a   1.000
_cell.length_b   1.000
_cell.length_c   1.000
_cell.angle_alpha   90.00
_cell.angle_beta   90.00
_cell.angle_gamma   90.00
#
_symmetry.space_group_name_H-M   'P 1'
#
loop_
_entity.id
_entity.type
_entity.pdbx_description
1 polymer ?
#
loop_
_entity_poly.entity_id
_entity_poly.type
_entity_poly.pdbx_seq_one_letter_code
_entity_poly.pdbx_strand_id
1 'polypeptide(L)'
;MQKKNTKNHFLNKHRYLLVGILCLFGICLLSAQDKKKSTGAPEKRKVDSIEQKKTETSEKKKTRVDLLYADEAQADKQLRPDVQVLIGSVRMKHDSMYMFCDSALIFEKINSVEAFGNVRMEQGDTLFIYGDYLYYDGMSQLAMLRENVRMINRNTVLTTDSLNYDRLYDLGYYFEGGTLTDEDNVLTSEWGEYSPATKLAVFNHDVKLVNPKFVLTSDTLKYSTATKIATILGPSDIVSDQNHIYSERGVYNTTTEQAELLDRSVLTNDGKKLTGDSLFYDRILGYGEAFDNVQMNDTVNRNMLTGDYCFYNELTGSAVATKRAVAIDYSQGDSLFMHGDTLQLVTYHLNTDSVYREMRAYHKVRAYRTDVQAVCDSLVYNSKDSCMTMYTDPILWHGEQQLLGEEIKIYMNDSTIDWAHIINQALTVEKKDSIHYNQVSGKEMKAFFIDGDMRLVEVNGNVLVVYYPVEEKDSSLIMMNYSEGGLLKMYLKERRMERGVFVGKTTGTAYPLDQIPPDKSRLPSFVWFDYIRPLNKEDIFEWRAKKAGEVLKKSDRKPVTSPRNMHIKRNNK
;
A
#
# COMPACT_ATOMS: atom_id res chain seq x y z
N MET A 1 8.84 -8.86 41.53
CA MET A 1 8.87 -7.66 40.66
C MET A 1 8.60 -8.11 39.22
N GLN A 2 7.33 -8.13 38.81
CA GLN A 2 6.91 -8.43 37.44
C GLN A 2 6.47 -7.11 36.79
N LYS A 3 7.18 -6.68 35.73
CA LYS A 3 6.74 -5.58 34.87
C LYS A 3 5.52 -6.05 34.08
N LYS A 4 4.37 -5.43 34.33
CA LYS A 4 3.15 -5.61 33.53
C LYS A 4 3.36 -4.96 32.16
N ASN A 5 3.25 -5.78 31.12
CA ASN A 5 2.98 -5.36 29.74
C ASN A 5 1.63 -4.64 29.68
N THR A 6 1.64 -3.31 29.56
CA THR A 6 0.50 -2.54 29.05
C THR A 6 0.48 -2.68 27.53
N LYS A 7 -0.32 -3.64 27.05
CA LYS A 7 -0.63 -3.84 25.64
C LYS A 7 -1.33 -2.60 25.05
N ASN A 8 -0.86 -2.20 23.88
CA ASN A 8 -1.44 -1.23 22.96
C ASN A 8 -2.95 -1.45 22.76
N HIS A 9 -3.77 -0.51 23.23
CA HIS A 9 -5.21 -0.45 22.93
C HIS A 9 -5.59 0.71 21.97
N PHE A 10 -4.60 1.38 21.35
CA PHE A 10 -4.81 2.61 20.59
C PHE A 10 -4.85 2.46 19.05
N LEU A 11 -4.73 1.23 18.51
CA LEU A 11 -4.69 0.96 17.07
C LEU A 11 -6.06 0.73 16.40
N ASN A 12 -7.16 0.65 17.16
CA ASN A 12 -8.52 0.42 16.64
C ASN A 12 -9.22 1.67 16.08
N LYS A 13 -8.49 2.78 15.89
CA LYS A 13 -9.06 4.11 15.63
C LYS A 13 -9.13 4.51 14.13
N HIS A 14 -9.12 3.54 13.21
CA HIS A 14 -9.13 3.79 11.75
C HIS A 14 -10.51 3.60 11.08
N ARG A 15 -11.56 3.31 11.86
CA ARG A 15 -12.93 3.08 11.36
C ARG A 15 -13.73 4.36 11.05
N TYR A 16 -13.21 5.53 11.38
CA TYR A 16 -14.12 6.65 11.69
C TYR A 16 -14.45 7.60 10.54
N LEU A 17 -13.60 7.74 9.52
CA LEU A 17 -13.85 8.73 8.47
C LEU A 17 -15.08 8.37 7.61
N LEU A 18 -15.31 7.08 7.41
CA LEU A 18 -16.35 6.59 6.51
C LEU A 18 -17.68 6.34 7.25
N VAL A 19 -17.64 6.04 8.54
CA VAL A 19 -18.82 5.79 9.38
C VAL A 19 -19.70 7.03 9.62
N GLY A 20 -19.12 8.24 9.68
CA GLY A 20 -19.89 9.48 9.90
C GLY A 20 -20.87 9.82 8.78
N ILE A 21 -20.61 9.34 7.56
CA ILE A 21 -21.52 9.51 6.41
C ILE A 21 -22.71 8.53 6.54
N LEU A 22 -22.53 7.38 7.21
CA LEU A 22 -23.46 6.25 7.17
C LEU A 22 -24.69 6.36 8.08
N CYS A 23 -24.69 7.14 9.17
CA CYS A 23 -25.79 7.10 10.16
C CYS A 23 -26.82 8.23 10.03
N LEU A 24 -26.76 9.06 8.99
CA LEU A 24 -27.75 10.14 8.83
C LEU A 24 -29.12 9.66 8.37
N PHE A 25 -29.25 8.38 8.01
CA PHE A 25 -30.51 7.86 7.52
C PHE A 25 -30.60 6.35 7.71
N GLY A 26 -31.80 5.86 7.97
CA GLY A 26 -32.03 4.43 8.01
C GLY A 26 -33.43 4.08 7.57
N ILE A 27 -33.53 3.01 6.76
CA ILE A 27 -34.53 1.93 6.84
C ILE A 27 -34.35 0.97 5.63
N CYS A 28 -34.25 -0.33 5.95
CA CYS A 28 -34.59 -1.57 5.22
C CYS A 28 -33.91 -1.98 3.89
N LEU A 29 -33.61 -3.28 3.74
CA LEU A 29 -34.32 -4.22 2.82
C LEU A 29 -33.79 -5.68 2.86
N LEU A 30 -34.67 -6.63 2.52
CA LEU A 30 -34.43 -8.08 2.40
C LEU A 30 -34.85 -8.61 1.02
N SER A 31 -34.09 -9.61 0.57
CA SER A 31 -34.39 -10.73 -0.35
C SER A 31 -34.24 -10.58 -1.87
N ALA A 32 -33.48 -11.55 -2.39
CA ALA A 32 -32.99 -11.79 -3.75
C ALA A 32 -33.72 -12.96 -4.44
N GLN A 33 -33.43 -13.17 -5.74
CA GLN A 33 -33.33 -14.44 -6.51
C GLN A 33 -33.28 -14.08 -8.02
N ASP A 34 -32.66 -14.78 -8.98
CA ASP A 34 -32.15 -16.16 -9.07
C ASP A 34 -31.29 -16.33 -10.38
N LYS A 35 -30.31 -17.27 -10.35
CA LYS A 35 -29.88 -18.26 -11.40
C LYS A 35 -29.42 -17.78 -12.82
N LYS A 36 -28.52 -18.44 -13.58
CA LYS A 36 -27.61 -19.62 -13.48
C LYS A 36 -26.82 -19.71 -14.81
N LYS A 37 -25.58 -20.26 -14.75
CA LYS A 37 -24.90 -21.22 -15.71
C LYS A 37 -24.68 -20.80 -17.18
N SER A 38 -23.65 -21.22 -17.94
CA SER A 38 -22.51 -22.14 -17.75
C SER A 38 -21.55 -22.10 -18.98
N THR A 39 -20.29 -22.48 -18.73
CA THR A 39 -19.37 -23.34 -19.53
C THR A 39 -18.87 -22.96 -20.94
N GLY A 40 -17.54 -23.07 -21.11
CA GLY A 40 -16.90 -23.52 -22.36
C GLY A 40 -15.47 -22.99 -22.57
N ALA A 41 -14.47 -23.87 -22.58
CA ALA A 41 -13.08 -23.64 -22.99
C ALA A 41 -12.61 -24.92 -23.73
N PRO A 42 -11.39 -25.03 -24.28
CA PRO A 42 -10.47 -24.06 -24.91
C PRO A 42 -9.95 -24.59 -26.29
N GLU A 43 -9.05 -23.87 -26.99
CA GLU A 43 -8.07 -24.53 -27.89
C GLU A 43 -6.79 -23.71 -28.15
N LYS A 44 -5.68 -24.44 -28.39
CA LYS A 44 -4.26 -24.03 -28.44
C LYS A 44 -3.75 -23.76 -29.87
N ARG A 45 -2.61 -23.05 -29.99
CA ARG A 45 -1.42 -23.20 -30.90
C ARG A 45 -0.67 -21.84 -30.94
N LYS A 46 0.64 -21.66 -31.10
CA LYS A 46 1.85 -22.47 -31.34
C LYS A 46 3.07 -21.59 -30.99
N VAL A 47 4.22 -22.21 -30.71
CA VAL A 47 5.51 -21.61 -30.32
C VAL A 47 6.43 -21.54 -31.55
N ASP A 48 7.23 -20.47 -31.68
CA ASP A 48 8.40 -20.41 -32.58
C ASP A 48 9.66 -19.96 -31.80
N SER A 49 10.76 -20.63 -32.09
CA SER A 49 12.09 -20.56 -31.48
C SER A 49 13.04 -19.57 -32.19
N ILE A 50 13.97 -18.96 -31.45
CA ILE A 50 15.03 -18.08 -32.00
C ILE A 50 16.43 -18.65 -31.67
N GLU A 51 17.27 -18.68 -32.69
CA GLU A 51 18.64 -19.21 -32.74
C GLU A 51 19.69 -18.32 -32.04
N GLN A 52 20.71 -18.97 -31.46
CA GLN A 52 21.90 -18.36 -30.88
C GLN A 52 23.06 -18.32 -31.89
N LYS A 53 23.77 -17.19 -31.97
CA LYS A 53 24.93 -16.96 -32.83
C LYS A 53 26.21 -16.93 -32.00
N LYS A 54 27.11 -17.90 -32.23
CA LYS A 54 28.48 -17.98 -31.68
C LYS A 54 29.40 -16.97 -32.35
N THR A 55 30.28 -16.34 -31.59
CA THR A 55 31.38 -15.50 -32.09
C THR A 55 32.70 -16.06 -31.55
N GLU A 56 33.64 -16.31 -32.46
CA GLU A 56 34.99 -16.82 -32.19
C GLU A 56 35.96 -15.68 -31.85
N THR A 57 36.88 -15.92 -30.92
CA THR A 57 38.00 -15.01 -30.61
C THR A 57 39.33 -15.77 -30.62
N SER A 58 40.35 -15.12 -31.19
CA SER A 58 41.67 -15.64 -31.56
C SER A 58 42.53 -16.17 -30.40
N GLU A 59 43.21 -17.31 -30.62
CA GLU A 59 44.10 -17.97 -29.66
C GLU A 59 45.40 -17.18 -29.37
N LYS A 60 45.59 -16.85 -28.09
CA LYS A 60 46.91 -16.51 -27.51
C LYS A 60 47.80 -17.77 -27.48
N LYS A 61 49.10 -17.59 -27.71
CA LYS A 61 50.14 -18.64 -27.64
C LYS A 61 50.09 -19.34 -26.26
N LYS A 62 49.75 -20.63 -26.23
CA LYS A 62 49.57 -21.42 -24.99
C LYS A 62 50.93 -21.71 -24.35
N THR A 63 51.07 -21.33 -23.08
CA THR A 63 52.23 -21.57 -22.21
C THR A 63 52.11 -22.91 -21.49
N ARG A 64 53.22 -23.42 -20.95
CA ARG A 64 53.25 -24.71 -20.21
C ARG A 64 53.42 -24.46 -18.72
N VAL A 65 52.99 -25.43 -17.92
CA VAL A 65 53.23 -25.39 -16.47
C VAL A 65 54.71 -25.65 -16.18
N ASP A 66 55.36 -24.72 -15.50
CA ASP A 66 56.75 -24.77 -15.10
C ASP A 66 56.86 -25.32 -13.67
N LEU A 67 57.71 -26.33 -13.46
CA LEU A 67 58.14 -26.76 -12.13
C LEU A 67 59.17 -25.77 -11.58
N LEU A 68 58.90 -25.18 -10.42
CA LEU A 68 59.84 -24.29 -9.72
C LEU A 68 60.65 -25.04 -8.66
N TYR A 69 60.01 -25.95 -7.92
CA TYR A 69 60.65 -26.70 -6.84
C TYR A 69 59.85 -27.96 -6.46
N ALA A 70 60.54 -29.03 -6.06
CA ALA A 70 60.00 -30.19 -5.35
C ALA A 70 61.16 -30.83 -4.54
N ASP A 71 60.86 -31.48 -3.42
CA ASP A 71 61.89 -32.17 -2.62
C ASP A 71 62.43 -33.41 -3.35
N GLU A 72 61.54 -34.12 -4.06
CA GLU A 72 61.89 -35.25 -4.92
C GLU A 72 61.09 -35.21 -6.23
N ALA A 73 61.75 -35.56 -7.34
CA ALA A 73 61.12 -35.70 -8.66
C ALA A 73 61.50 -37.05 -9.29
N GLN A 74 60.49 -37.88 -9.58
CA GLN A 74 60.65 -39.19 -10.20
C GLN A 74 60.01 -39.19 -11.59
N ALA A 75 60.72 -39.78 -12.57
CA ALA A 75 60.20 -39.97 -13.92
C ALA A 75 60.47 -41.42 -14.35
N ASP A 76 59.47 -42.29 -14.18
CA ASP A 76 59.56 -43.69 -14.61
C ASP A 76 58.97 -43.86 -16.01
N LYS A 77 59.87 -43.81 -17.01
CA LYS A 77 59.51 -43.95 -18.42
C LYS A 77 58.99 -45.35 -18.81
N GLN A 78 59.14 -46.37 -17.95
CA GLN A 78 58.66 -47.73 -18.22
C GLN A 78 57.27 -48.00 -17.60
N LEU A 79 57.03 -47.55 -16.36
CA LEU A 79 55.74 -47.75 -15.69
C LEU A 79 54.70 -46.67 -16.00
N ARG A 80 55.12 -45.41 -16.17
CA ARG A 80 54.23 -44.27 -16.47
C ARG A 80 54.88 -43.34 -17.50
N PRO A 81 54.89 -43.73 -18.79
CA PRO A 81 55.40 -42.84 -19.84
C PRO A 81 54.63 -41.51 -19.79
N ASP A 82 55.38 -40.40 -19.87
CA ASP A 82 54.88 -39.02 -19.92
C ASP A 82 54.27 -38.44 -18.63
N VAL A 83 54.46 -39.12 -17.48
CA VAL A 83 54.07 -38.61 -16.15
C VAL A 83 55.31 -38.37 -15.30
N GLN A 84 55.44 -37.16 -14.77
CA GLN A 84 56.44 -36.82 -13.75
C GLN A 84 55.77 -36.80 -12.37
N VAL A 85 56.32 -37.55 -11.41
CA VAL A 85 55.84 -37.60 -10.02
C VAL A 85 56.69 -36.66 -9.18
N LEU A 86 56.05 -35.73 -8.47
CA LEU A 86 56.67 -34.74 -7.61
C LEU A 86 56.22 -34.96 -6.17
N ILE A 87 57.17 -35.03 -5.25
CA ILE A 87 56.92 -35.34 -3.84
C ILE A 87 57.61 -34.29 -2.97
N GLY A 88 56.87 -33.76 -2.00
CA GLY A 88 57.35 -32.83 -0.99
C GLY A 88 57.42 -31.37 -1.49
N SER A 89 56.73 -30.49 -0.76
CA SER A 89 56.86 -29.02 -0.88
C SER A 89 56.77 -28.47 -2.31
N VAL A 90 55.93 -29.08 -3.16
CA VAL A 90 55.91 -28.85 -4.61
C VAL A 90 55.47 -27.41 -4.91
N ARG A 91 56.17 -26.76 -5.84
CA ARG A 91 55.89 -25.39 -6.32
C ARG A 91 55.92 -25.37 -7.83
N MET A 92 54.83 -24.92 -8.43
CA MET A 92 54.64 -24.84 -9.88
C MET A 92 54.16 -23.44 -10.27
N LYS A 93 54.35 -23.08 -11.53
CA LYS A 93 53.93 -21.79 -12.08
C LYS A 93 53.38 -21.94 -13.48
N HIS A 94 52.30 -21.24 -13.77
CA HIS A 94 51.78 -21.10 -15.13
C HIS A 94 51.37 -19.65 -15.39
N ASP A 95 52.12 -18.95 -16.26
CA ASP A 95 52.06 -17.50 -16.46
C ASP A 95 52.24 -16.71 -15.15
N SER A 96 51.19 -16.07 -14.65
CA SER A 96 51.18 -15.30 -13.40
C SER A 96 50.61 -16.08 -12.20
N MET A 97 50.22 -17.34 -12.39
CA MET A 97 49.63 -18.17 -11.34
C MET A 97 50.69 -19.06 -10.70
N TYR A 98 50.80 -19.01 -9.38
CA TYR A 98 51.62 -19.91 -8.59
C TYR A 98 50.74 -21.02 -7.97
N MET A 99 51.23 -22.25 -7.96
CA MET A 99 50.53 -23.42 -7.42
C MET A 99 51.46 -24.15 -6.44
N PHE A 100 50.95 -24.50 -5.27
CA PHE A 100 51.67 -25.16 -4.19
C PHE A 100 50.87 -26.37 -3.72
N CYS A 101 51.56 -27.46 -3.35
CA CYS A 101 50.95 -28.67 -2.77
C CYS A 101 52.01 -29.58 -2.12
N ASP A 102 51.56 -30.66 -1.47
CA ASP A 102 52.46 -31.66 -0.88
C ASP A 102 53.01 -32.63 -1.95
N SER A 103 52.20 -32.99 -2.95
CA SER A 103 52.63 -33.85 -4.06
C SER A 103 51.87 -33.54 -5.36
N ALA A 104 52.46 -33.86 -6.51
CA ALA A 104 51.83 -33.63 -7.81
C ALA A 104 52.24 -34.65 -8.89
N LEU A 105 51.37 -34.81 -9.90
CA LEU A 105 51.61 -35.52 -11.14
C LEU A 105 51.55 -34.52 -12.29
N ILE A 106 52.64 -34.36 -13.05
CA ILE A 106 52.65 -33.53 -14.26
C ILE A 106 52.53 -34.44 -15.49
N PHE A 107 51.53 -34.17 -16.34
CA PHE A 107 51.30 -34.88 -17.59
C PHE A 107 51.76 -34.00 -18.76
N GLU A 108 53.02 -34.13 -19.16
CA GLU A 108 53.66 -33.21 -20.10
C GLU A 108 52.97 -33.16 -21.48
N LYS A 109 52.46 -34.30 -21.97
CA LYS A 109 51.83 -34.39 -23.29
C LYS A 109 50.54 -33.59 -23.41
N ILE A 110 49.75 -33.58 -22.34
CA ILE A 110 48.44 -32.91 -22.29
C ILE A 110 48.50 -31.59 -21.54
N ASN A 111 49.69 -31.20 -21.03
CA ASN A 111 49.91 -29.98 -20.26
C ASN A 111 48.95 -29.85 -19.07
N SER A 112 48.75 -30.93 -18.33
CA SER A 112 47.89 -30.96 -17.14
C SER A 112 48.67 -31.36 -15.89
N VAL A 113 48.14 -30.98 -14.73
CA VAL A 113 48.70 -31.27 -13.42
C VAL A 113 47.61 -31.79 -12.50
N GLU A 114 47.90 -32.87 -11.79
CA GLU A 114 47.14 -33.25 -10.59
C GLU A 114 47.97 -32.94 -9.36
N ALA A 115 47.42 -32.21 -8.39
CA ALA A 115 48.07 -31.82 -7.15
C ALA A 115 47.26 -32.31 -5.96
N PHE A 116 47.95 -32.82 -4.94
CA PHE A 116 47.37 -33.48 -3.78
C PHE A 116 47.95 -32.92 -2.49
N GLY A 117 47.06 -32.68 -1.52
CA GLY A 117 47.39 -32.24 -0.16
C GLY A 117 47.80 -30.77 -0.10
N ASN A 118 47.19 -30.03 0.84
CA ASN A 118 47.51 -28.62 1.14
C ASN A 118 47.62 -27.74 -0.13
N VAL A 119 46.70 -27.93 -1.09
CA VAL A 119 46.74 -27.23 -2.37
C VAL A 119 46.46 -25.75 -2.17
N ARG A 120 47.28 -24.91 -2.79
CA ARG A 120 47.15 -23.45 -2.78
C ARG A 120 47.50 -22.89 -4.15
N MET A 121 46.62 -22.07 -4.69
CA MET A 121 46.82 -21.28 -5.90
C MET A 121 46.85 -19.80 -5.57
N GLU A 122 47.75 -19.04 -6.22
CA GLU A 122 47.92 -17.60 -5.98
C GLU A 122 48.08 -16.82 -7.29
N GLN A 123 47.31 -15.74 -7.41
CA GLN A 123 47.41 -14.79 -8.52
C GLN A 123 47.69 -13.38 -7.99
N GLY A 124 48.97 -13.00 -8.03
CA GLY A 124 49.46 -11.79 -7.40
C GLY A 124 49.11 -11.76 -5.90
N ASP A 125 48.76 -10.58 -5.38
CA ASP A 125 48.48 -10.38 -3.96
C ASP A 125 46.98 -10.35 -3.63
N THR A 126 46.12 -10.73 -4.58
CA THR A 126 44.67 -10.45 -4.48
C THR A 126 43.76 -11.67 -4.48
N LEU A 127 44.20 -12.79 -5.05
CA LEU A 127 43.41 -14.00 -5.17
C LEU A 127 44.20 -15.20 -4.66
N PHE A 128 43.62 -15.88 -3.68
CA PHE A 128 44.15 -17.10 -3.09
C PHE A 128 43.07 -18.17 -3.14
N ILE A 129 43.38 -19.35 -3.66
CA ILE A 129 42.43 -20.47 -3.71
C ILE A 129 43.08 -21.68 -3.02
N TYR A 130 42.41 -22.23 -2.02
CA TYR A 130 42.86 -23.38 -1.24
C TYR A 130 41.97 -24.59 -1.49
N GLY A 131 42.49 -25.80 -1.33
CA GLY A 131 41.74 -27.07 -1.33
C GLY A 131 42.66 -28.25 -1.02
N ASP A 132 42.12 -29.46 -1.00
CA ASP A 132 42.95 -30.67 -0.77
C ASP A 132 43.34 -31.38 -2.07
N TYR A 133 42.63 -31.13 -3.17
CA TYR A 133 42.94 -31.64 -4.51
C TYR A 133 42.78 -30.56 -5.57
N LEU A 134 43.62 -30.62 -6.60
CA LEU A 134 43.52 -29.80 -7.81
C LEU A 134 43.84 -30.62 -9.05
N TYR A 135 42.93 -30.58 -10.02
CA TYR A 135 43.24 -30.87 -11.42
C TYR A 135 43.36 -29.56 -12.19
N TYR A 136 44.52 -29.32 -12.80
CA TYR A 136 44.78 -28.13 -13.61
C TYR A 136 45.05 -28.51 -15.06
N ASP A 137 44.25 -27.98 -15.98
CA ASP A 137 44.48 -28.08 -17.42
C ASP A 137 45.14 -26.78 -17.92
N GLY A 138 46.42 -26.85 -18.26
CA GLY A 138 47.18 -25.71 -18.78
C GLY A 138 46.77 -25.26 -20.18
N MET A 139 46.09 -26.12 -20.97
CA MET A 139 45.62 -25.77 -22.31
C MET A 139 44.35 -24.94 -22.28
N SER A 140 43.38 -25.33 -21.46
CA SER A 140 42.12 -24.58 -21.24
C SER A 140 42.24 -23.52 -20.14
N GLN A 141 43.31 -23.58 -19.34
CA GLN A 141 43.52 -22.76 -18.14
C GLN A 141 42.44 -22.95 -17.06
N LEU A 142 41.87 -24.15 -16.98
CA LEU A 142 40.85 -24.54 -16.02
C LEU A 142 41.48 -25.20 -14.79
N ALA A 143 41.15 -24.70 -13.60
CA ALA A 143 41.50 -25.31 -12.32
C ALA A 143 40.27 -25.92 -11.66
N MET A 144 40.28 -27.23 -11.39
CA MET A 144 39.21 -27.95 -10.71
C MET A 144 39.70 -28.31 -9.30
N LEU A 145 39.31 -27.52 -8.31
CA LEU A 145 39.65 -27.74 -6.91
C LEU A 145 38.56 -28.52 -6.19
N ARG A 146 38.95 -29.48 -5.36
CA ARG A 146 38.03 -30.32 -4.58
C ARG A 146 38.45 -30.38 -3.13
N GLU A 147 37.45 -30.61 -2.28
CA GLU A 147 37.54 -30.81 -0.82
C GLU A 147 38.07 -29.58 -0.07
N ASN A 148 37.30 -29.12 0.93
CA ASN A 148 37.64 -27.97 1.78
C ASN A 148 38.04 -26.71 0.98
N VAL A 149 37.37 -26.46 -0.15
CA VAL A 149 37.77 -25.39 -1.07
C VAL A 149 37.44 -24.03 -0.49
N ARG A 150 38.43 -23.14 -0.52
CA ARG A 150 38.27 -21.75 -0.07
C ARG A 150 38.95 -20.78 -1.04
N MET A 151 38.16 -19.97 -1.74
CA MET A 151 38.65 -18.87 -2.55
C MET A 151 38.55 -17.57 -1.74
N ILE A 152 39.67 -16.87 -1.59
CA ILE A 152 39.77 -15.58 -0.91
C ILE A 152 40.14 -14.53 -1.94
N ASN A 153 39.28 -13.51 -2.06
CA ASN A 153 39.54 -12.35 -2.88
C ASN A 153 39.37 -11.07 -2.04
N ARG A 154 40.50 -10.56 -1.52
CA ARG A 154 40.54 -9.45 -0.53
C ARG A 154 39.67 -9.78 0.70
N ASN A 155 38.54 -9.10 0.85
CA ASN A 155 37.61 -9.26 1.99
C ASN A 155 36.49 -10.26 1.70
N THR A 156 36.38 -10.75 0.46
CA THR A 156 35.37 -11.74 0.06
C THR A 156 35.94 -13.14 0.19
N VAL A 157 35.19 -14.04 0.83
CA VAL A 157 35.57 -15.45 0.99
C VAL A 157 34.45 -16.33 0.41
N LEU A 158 34.78 -17.17 -0.55
CA LEU A 158 33.90 -18.20 -1.10
C LEU A 158 34.37 -19.58 -0.60
N THR A 159 33.49 -20.34 0.03
CA THR A 159 33.74 -21.72 0.50
C THR A 159 32.79 -22.70 -0.16
N THR A 160 33.29 -23.85 -0.59
CA THR A 160 32.54 -24.95 -1.22
C THR A 160 33.37 -26.23 -1.15
N ASP A 161 32.78 -27.39 -1.43
CA ASP A 161 33.53 -28.65 -1.59
C ASP A 161 34.03 -28.85 -3.03
N SER A 162 33.47 -28.15 -4.01
CA SER A 162 33.78 -28.34 -5.43
C SER A 162 33.76 -27.01 -6.19
N LEU A 163 34.95 -26.53 -6.58
CA LEU A 163 35.11 -25.29 -7.33
C LEU A 163 35.82 -25.55 -8.64
N ASN A 164 35.29 -25.00 -9.72
CA ASN A 164 36.02 -24.84 -10.97
C ASN A 164 36.37 -23.35 -11.13
N TYR A 165 37.62 -23.06 -11.46
CA TYR A 165 38.11 -21.71 -11.70
C TYR A 165 38.69 -21.62 -13.11
N ASP A 166 37.98 -20.92 -13.98
CA ASP A 166 38.41 -20.61 -15.34
C ASP A 166 39.21 -19.31 -15.33
N ARG A 167 40.52 -19.44 -15.57
CA ARG A 167 41.43 -18.29 -15.58
C ARG A 167 41.30 -17.42 -16.83
N LEU A 168 40.75 -17.93 -17.93
CA LEU A 168 40.55 -17.15 -19.14
C LEU A 168 39.43 -16.13 -18.94
N TYR A 169 38.39 -16.50 -18.19
CA TYR A 169 37.24 -15.65 -17.87
C TYR A 169 37.29 -14.98 -16.49
N ASP A 170 38.32 -15.28 -15.67
CA ASP A 170 38.40 -14.88 -14.27
C ASP A 170 37.10 -15.21 -13.50
N LEU A 171 36.67 -16.48 -13.59
CA LEU A 171 35.37 -16.94 -13.09
C LEU A 171 35.51 -18.23 -12.29
N GLY A 172 35.13 -18.18 -11.01
CA GLY A 172 34.97 -19.36 -10.16
C GLY A 172 33.51 -19.76 -10.08
N TYR A 173 33.20 -21.05 -10.20
CA TYR A 173 31.84 -21.57 -10.13
C TYR A 173 31.76 -22.94 -9.47
N TYR A 174 30.64 -23.21 -8.80
CA TYR A 174 30.36 -24.44 -8.04
C TYR A 174 28.94 -24.94 -8.32
N PHE A 175 28.69 -26.22 -8.07
CA PHE A 175 27.42 -26.89 -8.38
C PHE A 175 26.85 -27.73 -7.22
N GLU A 176 27.58 -27.86 -6.11
CA GLU A 176 27.24 -28.78 -5.00
C GLU A 176 27.08 -28.02 -3.67
N GLY A 177 26.63 -26.77 -3.76
CA GLY A 177 26.53 -25.89 -2.61
C GLY A 177 27.76 -25.03 -2.40
N GLY A 178 27.53 -23.78 -2.01
CA GLY A 178 28.60 -22.85 -1.69
C GLY A 178 28.12 -21.71 -0.80
N THR A 179 29.08 -21.10 -0.11
CA THR A 179 28.84 -19.94 0.75
C THR A 179 29.81 -18.84 0.37
N LEU A 180 29.28 -17.66 0.05
CA LEU A 180 30.05 -16.44 -0.16
C LEU A 180 29.81 -15.51 1.04
N THR A 181 30.90 -15.19 1.72
CA THR A 181 30.89 -14.30 2.88
C THR A 181 31.59 -13.00 2.52
N ASP A 182 30.95 -11.90 2.89
CA ASP A 182 31.43 -10.53 2.79
C ASP A 182 31.25 -9.86 4.17
N GLU A 183 31.71 -8.62 4.34
CA GLU A 183 31.78 -7.91 5.64
C GLU A 183 30.51 -8.08 6.49
N ASP A 184 29.33 -7.77 5.94
CA ASP A 184 28.04 -7.82 6.65
C ASP A 184 27.07 -8.87 6.09
N ASN A 185 27.43 -9.59 5.03
CA ASN A 185 26.50 -10.45 4.29
C ASN A 185 27.04 -11.87 4.15
N VAL A 186 26.17 -12.85 4.39
CA VAL A 186 26.43 -14.28 4.13
C VAL A 186 25.44 -14.76 3.07
N LEU A 187 25.94 -15.23 1.93
CA LEU A 187 25.14 -15.73 0.82
C LEU A 187 25.39 -17.22 0.62
N THR A 188 24.33 -18.03 0.56
CA THR A 188 24.39 -19.47 0.28
C THR A 188 23.51 -19.82 -0.91
N SER A 189 23.91 -20.82 -1.71
CA SER A 189 23.08 -21.41 -2.77
C SER A 189 23.59 -22.80 -3.17
N GLU A 190 22.83 -23.55 -3.97
CA GLU A 190 23.27 -24.82 -4.55
C GLU A 190 24.27 -24.60 -5.69
N TRP A 191 23.97 -23.66 -6.57
CA TRP A 191 24.84 -23.25 -7.67
C TRP A 191 25.24 -21.79 -7.52
N GLY A 192 26.49 -21.47 -7.83
CA GLY A 192 26.90 -20.09 -7.88
C GLY A 192 28.19 -19.86 -8.63
N GLU A 193 28.36 -18.62 -9.06
CA GLU A 193 29.56 -18.14 -9.72
C GLU A 193 30.01 -16.82 -9.10
N TYR A 194 31.32 -16.58 -9.13
CA TYR A 194 31.95 -15.35 -8.66
C TYR A 194 33.12 -14.98 -9.55
N SER A 195 33.15 -13.72 -9.99
CA SER A 195 34.26 -13.17 -10.76
C SER A 195 35.09 -12.20 -9.90
N PRO A 196 36.34 -12.58 -9.55
CA PRO A 196 37.27 -11.68 -8.87
C PRO A 196 37.55 -10.37 -9.62
N ALA A 197 37.47 -10.38 -10.95
CA ALA A 197 37.72 -9.19 -11.78
C ALA A 197 36.57 -8.17 -11.69
N THR A 198 35.33 -8.63 -11.83
CA THR A 198 34.14 -7.76 -11.85
C THR A 198 33.49 -7.57 -10.48
N LYS A 199 33.85 -8.38 -9.48
CA LYS A 199 33.24 -8.42 -8.14
C LYS A 199 31.75 -8.77 -8.19
N LEU A 200 31.31 -9.46 -9.24
CA LEU A 200 29.95 -9.93 -9.40
C LEU A 200 29.85 -11.40 -9.03
N ALA A 201 28.81 -11.74 -8.29
CA ALA A 201 28.38 -13.08 -8.01
C ALA A 201 26.96 -13.31 -8.52
N VAL A 202 26.67 -14.51 -9.00
CA VAL A 202 25.32 -14.97 -9.34
C VAL A 202 25.07 -16.27 -8.60
N PHE A 203 23.94 -16.37 -7.95
CA PHE A 203 23.51 -17.51 -7.15
C PHE A 203 22.19 -18.02 -7.71
N ASN A 204 22.07 -19.33 -7.87
CA ASN A 204 20.86 -20.01 -8.33
C ASN A 204 20.51 -21.17 -7.40
N HIS A 205 19.21 -21.40 -7.23
CA HIS A 205 18.58 -22.44 -6.44
C HIS A 205 18.86 -22.34 -4.94
N ASP A 206 17.77 -22.29 -4.16
CA ASP A 206 17.77 -22.15 -2.70
C ASP A 206 18.71 -21.04 -2.19
N VAL A 207 18.66 -19.88 -2.86
CA VAL A 207 19.53 -18.76 -2.52
C VAL A 207 19.06 -18.12 -1.22
N LYS A 208 20.00 -17.91 -0.30
CA LYS A 208 19.74 -17.23 0.96
C LYS A 208 20.83 -16.20 1.26
N LEU A 209 20.43 -14.94 1.38
CA LEU A 209 21.26 -13.85 1.86
C LEU A 209 20.85 -13.51 3.30
N VAL A 210 21.79 -13.64 4.22
CA VAL A 210 21.62 -13.27 5.63
C VAL A 210 22.40 -12.00 5.90
N ASN A 211 21.67 -10.96 6.32
CA ASN A 211 22.20 -9.70 6.81
C ASN A 211 21.75 -9.52 8.29
N PRO A 212 22.47 -8.78 9.14
CA PRO A 212 22.03 -8.52 10.52
C PRO A 212 20.62 -7.95 10.65
N LYS A 213 20.09 -7.31 9.59
CA LYS A 213 18.80 -6.62 9.60
C LYS A 213 17.66 -7.35 8.89
N PHE A 214 17.95 -8.34 8.05
CA PHE A 214 16.95 -9.06 7.26
C PHE A 214 17.50 -10.38 6.71
N VAL A 215 16.59 -11.27 6.32
CA VAL A 215 16.90 -12.47 5.54
C VAL A 215 16.17 -12.38 4.21
N LEU A 216 16.90 -12.55 3.11
CA LEU A 216 16.35 -12.64 1.76
C LEU A 216 16.53 -14.06 1.26
N THR A 217 15.43 -14.68 0.83
CA THR A 217 15.43 -15.97 0.12
C THR A 217 14.96 -15.77 -1.31
N SER A 218 15.61 -16.44 -2.27
CA SER A 218 15.33 -16.26 -3.69
C SER A 218 15.63 -17.53 -4.49
N ASP A 219 15.00 -17.70 -5.64
CA ASP A 219 15.45 -18.65 -6.65
C ASP A 219 16.75 -18.20 -7.32
N THR A 220 16.84 -16.91 -7.69
CA THR A 220 17.98 -16.36 -8.44
C THR A 220 18.33 -14.97 -7.92
N LEU A 221 19.60 -14.81 -7.50
CA LEU A 221 20.11 -13.54 -6.97
C LEU A 221 21.45 -13.18 -7.61
N LYS A 222 21.58 -11.93 -8.02
CA LYS A 222 22.87 -11.35 -8.41
C LYS A 222 23.36 -10.40 -7.33
N TYR A 223 24.62 -10.48 -6.94
CA TYR A 223 25.20 -9.63 -5.90
C TYR A 223 26.52 -9.02 -6.37
N SER A 224 26.70 -7.73 -6.11
CA SER A 224 28.00 -7.07 -6.30
C SER A 224 28.69 -6.91 -4.95
N THR A 225 29.84 -7.55 -4.77
CA THR A 225 30.64 -7.38 -3.53
C THR A 225 31.34 -6.02 -3.47
N ALA A 226 31.39 -5.29 -4.59
CA ALA A 226 31.94 -3.93 -4.66
C ALA A 226 30.93 -2.86 -4.26
N THR A 227 29.73 -2.88 -4.86
CA THR A 227 28.68 -1.87 -4.59
C THR A 227 27.71 -2.28 -3.50
N LYS A 228 27.77 -3.55 -3.06
CA LYS A 228 26.87 -4.17 -2.07
C LYS A 228 25.40 -4.17 -2.48
N ILE A 229 25.15 -4.15 -3.80
CA ILE A 229 23.82 -4.22 -4.40
C ILE A 229 23.45 -5.69 -4.65
N ALA A 230 22.32 -6.12 -4.07
CA ALA A 230 21.63 -7.35 -4.39
C ALA A 230 20.53 -7.07 -5.43
N THR A 231 20.49 -7.84 -6.50
CA THR A 231 19.49 -7.76 -7.57
C THR A 231 18.69 -9.04 -7.59
N ILE A 232 17.39 -8.91 -7.35
CA ILE A 232 16.40 -9.98 -7.40
C ILE A 232 16.03 -10.23 -8.86
N LEU A 233 16.16 -11.47 -9.30
CA LEU A 233 15.89 -11.90 -10.68
C LEU A 233 14.86 -13.04 -10.76
N GLY A 234 14.23 -13.38 -9.64
CA GLY A 234 13.19 -14.39 -9.54
C GLY A 234 12.38 -14.27 -8.25
N PRO A 235 11.39 -15.15 -8.03
CA PRO A 235 10.54 -15.13 -6.84
C PRO A 235 11.39 -15.09 -5.57
N SER A 236 11.15 -14.07 -4.75
CA SER A 236 11.94 -13.80 -3.56
C SER A 236 11.09 -13.31 -2.41
N ASP A 237 11.46 -13.75 -1.21
CA ASP A 237 10.89 -13.30 0.06
C ASP A 237 11.97 -12.59 0.87
N ILE A 238 11.63 -11.41 1.40
CA ILE A 238 12.48 -10.62 2.29
C ILE A 238 11.75 -10.51 3.63
N VAL A 239 12.37 -11.03 4.68
CA VAL A 239 11.83 -11.07 6.04
C VAL A 239 12.68 -10.20 6.95
N SER A 240 12.03 -9.26 7.64
CA SER A 240 12.67 -8.39 8.65
C SER A 240 11.69 -8.09 9.78
N ASP A 241 12.05 -8.34 11.04
CA ASP A 241 11.21 -8.09 12.23
C ASP A 241 9.73 -8.50 12.05
N GLN A 242 8.86 -7.55 11.73
CA GLN A 242 7.40 -7.71 11.53
C GLN A 242 6.96 -7.56 10.06
N ASN A 243 7.89 -7.27 9.16
CA ASN A 243 7.64 -7.06 7.75
C ASN A 243 8.02 -8.30 6.94
N HIS A 244 7.16 -8.63 5.99
CA HIS A 244 7.40 -9.62 4.97
C HIS A 244 7.14 -8.99 3.60
N ILE A 245 8.11 -9.10 2.70
CA ILE A 245 8.02 -8.57 1.34
C ILE A 245 8.22 -9.73 0.37
N TYR A 246 7.33 -9.82 -0.61
CA TYR A 246 7.48 -10.71 -1.75
C TYR A 246 7.70 -9.88 -3.02
N SER A 247 8.71 -10.24 -3.82
CA SER A 247 8.98 -9.62 -5.13
C SER A 247 9.64 -10.60 -6.08
N GLU A 248 9.36 -10.48 -7.37
CA GLU A 248 10.01 -11.26 -8.43
C GLU A 248 11.18 -10.49 -9.07
N ARG A 249 11.22 -9.18 -8.87
CA ARG A 249 12.26 -8.30 -9.40
C ARG A 249 12.51 -7.13 -8.46
N GLY A 250 13.75 -6.68 -8.39
CA GLY A 250 14.10 -5.52 -7.60
C GLY A 250 15.59 -5.41 -7.33
N VAL A 251 15.99 -4.30 -6.72
CA VAL A 251 17.34 -4.05 -6.24
C VAL A 251 17.30 -3.62 -4.80
N TYR A 252 18.29 -4.08 -4.03
CA TYR A 252 18.52 -3.66 -2.66
C TYR A 252 19.99 -3.28 -2.47
N ASN A 253 20.23 -2.04 -2.07
CA ASN A 253 21.56 -1.58 -1.70
C ASN A 253 21.73 -1.73 -0.19
N THR A 254 22.59 -2.66 0.23
CA THR A 254 22.80 -2.94 1.67
C THR A 254 23.59 -1.83 2.39
N THR A 255 24.25 -0.92 1.65
CA THR A 255 24.98 0.23 2.21
C THR A 255 24.08 1.46 2.39
N THR A 256 23.28 1.82 1.38
CA THR A 256 22.36 2.97 1.47
C THR A 256 21.00 2.58 2.08
N GLU A 257 20.75 1.28 2.25
CA GLU A 257 19.50 0.71 2.75
C GLU A 257 18.27 1.13 1.92
N GLN A 258 18.50 1.29 0.62
CA GLN A 258 17.48 1.62 -0.37
C GLN A 258 17.02 0.37 -1.10
N ALA A 259 15.70 0.24 -1.24
CA ALA A 259 15.05 -0.84 -1.97
C ALA A 259 14.22 -0.25 -3.11
N GLU A 260 14.31 -0.87 -4.28
CA GLU A 260 13.38 -0.67 -5.40
C GLU A 260 12.86 -2.05 -5.80
N LEU A 261 11.56 -2.25 -5.66
CA LEU A 261 10.89 -3.52 -5.90
C LEU A 261 9.90 -3.32 -7.05
N LEU A 262 9.90 -4.26 -8.00
CA LEU A 262 9.19 -4.14 -9.27
C LEU A 262 8.27 -5.35 -9.47
N ASP A 263 7.48 -5.29 -10.54
CA ASP A 263 6.60 -6.38 -10.99
C ASP A 263 5.57 -6.78 -9.93
N ARG A 264 4.90 -5.76 -9.37
CA ARG A 264 3.73 -5.91 -8.49
C ARG A 264 4.05 -6.53 -7.12
N SER A 265 5.13 -6.06 -6.51
CA SER A 265 5.61 -6.51 -5.22
C SER A 265 4.56 -6.36 -4.10
N VAL A 266 4.66 -7.23 -3.11
CA VAL A 266 3.70 -7.34 -2.02
C VAL A 266 4.43 -7.13 -0.69
N LEU A 267 4.03 -6.12 0.07
CA LEU A 267 4.47 -5.91 1.44
C LEU A 267 3.35 -6.27 2.41
N THR A 268 3.68 -7.02 3.45
CA THR A 268 2.75 -7.49 4.48
C THR A 268 3.27 -7.19 5.88
N ASN A 269 2.41 -6.67 6.74
CA ASN A 269 2.70 -6.31 8.13
C ASN A 269 1.40 -6.37 8.96
N ASP A 270 1.34 -7.21 10.00
CA ASP A 270 0.26 -7.27 11.01
C ASP A 270 -1.18 -7.11 10.44
N GLY A 271 -1.54 -7.93 9.45
CA GLY A 271 -2.87 -7.93 8.82
C GLY A 271 -3.10 -6.83 7.78
N LYS A 272 -2.09 -6.00 7.52
CA LYS A 272 -2.04 -5.03 6.42
C LYS A 272 -1.25 -5.60 5.24
N LYS A 273 -1.70 -5.28 4.04
CA LYS A 273 -1.08 -5.71 2.78
C LYS A 273 -1.02 -4.54 1.82
N LEU A 274 0.18 -4.11 1.44
CA LEU A 274 0.44 -3.15 0.39
C LEU A 274 0.87 -3.88 -0.88
N THR A 275 0.29 -3.52 -2.01
CA THR A 275 0.73 -3.95 -3.34
C THR A 275 0.81 -2.73 -4.25
N GLY A 276 1.77 -2.69 -5.15
CA GLY A 276 1.88 -1.67 -6.20
C GLY A 276 2.83 -2.18 -7.28
N ASP A 277 2.73 -1.65 -8.50
CA ASP A 277 3.56 -2.11 -9.62
C ASP A 277 5.04 -1.84 -9.37
N SER A 278 5.35 -0.74 -8.67
CA SER A 278 6.69 -0.45 -8.15
C SER A 278 6.64 0.10 -6.73
N LEU A 279 7.56 -0.34 -5.88
CA LEU A 279 7.73 0.14 -4.52
C LEU A 279 9.16 0.65 -4.34
N PHE A 280 9.31 1.83 -3.77
CA PHE A 280 10.59 2.38 -3.35
C PHE A 280 10.61 2.56 -1.82
N TYR A 281 11.74 2.29 -1.19
CA TYR A 281 11.91 2.49 0.24
C TYR A 281 13.32 2.94 0.58
N ASP A 282 13.44 4.01 1.35
CA ASP A 282 14.69 4.49 1.93
C ASP A 282 14.61 4.37 3.45
N ARG A 283 15.35 3.40 4.00
CA ARG A 283 15.33 3.13 5.45
C ARG A 283 16.05 4.19 6.28
N ILE A 284 17.07 4.85 5.72
CA ILE A 284 17.84 5.86 6.45
C ILE A 284 17.01 7.13 6.60
N LEU A 285 16.33 7.53 5.53
CA LEU A 285 15.45 8.70 5.51
C LEU A 285 14.04 8.39 6.03
N GLY A 286 13.69 7.11 6.18
CA GLY A 286 12.45 6.64 6.78
C GLY A 286 11.20 6.99 5.96
N TYR A 287 11.25 6.75 4.66
CA TYR A 287 10.07 6.93 3.80
C TYR A 287 9.98 5.86 2.72
N GLY A 288 8.76 5.63 2.27
CA GLY A 288 8.45 4.73 1.16
C GLY A 288 7.47 5.35 0.19
N GLU A 289 7.57 4.91 -1.06
CA GLU A 289 6.70 5.29 -2.15
C GLU A 289 6.18 4.04 -2.85
N ALA A 290 4.93 4.10 -3.31
CA ALA A 290 4.32 3.08 -4.15
C ALA A 290 3.74 3.76 -5.38
N PHE A 291 3.96 3.14 -6.54
CA PHE A 291 3.60 3.68 -7.84
C PHE A 291 2.73 2.68 -8.60
N ASP A 292 1.68 3.21 -9.23
CA ASP A 292 0.75 2.53 -10.13
C ASP A 292 0.02 1.31 -9.52
N ASN A 293 -1.29 1.22 -9.73
CA ASN A 293 -2.12 0.12 -9.20
C ASN A 293 -1.93 -0.16 -7.70
N VAL A 294 -1.68 0.90 -6.92
CA VAL A 294 -1.40 0.79 -5.48
C VAL A 294 -2.68 0.37 -4.76
N GLN A 295 -2.57 -0.66 -3.92
CA GLN A 295 -3.63 -1.14 -3.05
C GLN A 295 -3.05 -1.46 -1.68
N MET A 296 -3.52 -0.73 -0.67
CA MET A 296 -3.22 -0.96 0.74
C MET A 296 -4.47 -1.45 1.43
N ASN A 297 -4.48 -2.71 1.85
CA ASN A 297 -5.62 -3.36 2.48
C ASN A 297 -5.35 -3.65 3.95
N ASP A 298 -6.23 -3.20 4.85
CA ASP A 298 -6.18 -3.49 6.28
C ASP A 298 -7.37 -4.40 6.65
N THR A 299 -7.05 -5.68 6.82
CA THR A 299 -8.04 -6.70 7.18
C THR A 299 -8.53 -6.61 8.61
N VAL A 300 -7.78 -5.94 9.50
CA VAL A 300 -8.12 -5.75 10.91
C VAL A 300 -9.19 -4.68 11.04
N ASN A 301 -8.98 -3.54 10.40
CA ASN A 301 -9.92 -2.42 10.42
C ASN A 301 -11.01 -2.52 9.34
N ARG A 302 -10.86 -3.45 8.39
CA ARG A 302 -11.76 -3.65 7.24
C ARG A 302 -11.88 -2.42 6.35
N ASN A 303 -10.72 -1.86 5.99
CA ASN A 303 -10.62 -0.73 5.07
C ASN A 303 -9.51 -0.98 4.03
N MET A 304 -9.62 -0.25 2.93
CA MET A 304 -8.67 -0.32 1.82
C MET A 304 -8.42 1.09 1.27
N LEU A 305 -7.20 1.36 0.86
CA LEU A 305 -6.79 2.55 0.14
C LEU A 305 -6.24 2.13 -1.22
N THR A 306 -6.73 2.72 -2.30
CA THR A 306 -6.19 2.53 -3.64
C THR A 306 -5.74 3.84 -4.24
N GLY A 307 -4.88 3.81 -5.27
CA GLY A 307 -4.42 4.96 -6.03
C GLY A 307 -3.24 4.61 -6.96
N ASP A 308 -2.76 5.55 -7.76
CA ASP A 308 -1.59 5.34 -8.62
C ASP A 308 -0.31 5.97 -8.04
N TYR A 309 -0.42 6.65 -6.89
CA TYR A 309 0.73 7.07 -6.12
C TYR A 309 0.40 7.14 -4.64
N CYS A 310 1.25 6.53 -3.81
CA CYS A 310 1.22 6.64 -2.36
C CYS A 310 2.60 6.97 -1.82
N PHE A 311 2.68 7.92 -0.89
CA PHE A 311 3.88 8.26 -0.13
C PHE A 311 3.60 8.01 1.36
N TYR A 312 4.57 7.45 2.07
CA TYR A 312 4.52 7.26 3.52
C TYR A 312 5.84 7.68 4.16
N ASN A 313 5.77 8.52 5.19
CA ASN A 313 6.91 8.93 6.00
C ASN A 313 6.76 8.33 7.40
N GLU A 314 7.66 7.40 7.76
CA GLU A 314 7.58 6.67 9.01
C GLU A 314 7.97 7.54 10.22
N LEU A 315 8.87 8.50 10.01
CA LEU A 315 9.38 9.41 11.06
C LEU A 315 8.27 10.32 11.59
N THR A 316 7.34 10.71 10.73
CA THR A 316 6.20 11.58 11.07
C THR A 316 4.88 10.81 11.17
N GLY A 317 4.83 9.56 10.68
CA GLY A 317 3.60 8.79 10.54
C GLY A 317 2.59 9.42 9.59
N SER A 318 3.05 10.21 8.61
CA SER A 318 2.21 10.90 7.64
C SER A 318 2.17 10.15 6.31
N ALA A 319 1.04 10.20 5.62
CA ALA A 319 0.84 9.52 4.34
C ALA A 319 0.10 10.41 3.35
N VAL A 320 0.35 10.22 2.06
CA VAL A 320 -0.39 10.85 0.97
C VAL A 320 -0.71 9.80 -0.08
N ALA A 321 -1.93 9.82 -0.60
CA ALA A 321 -2.33 9.06 -1.78
C ALA A 321 -3.01 10.00 -2.79
N THR A 322 -2.63 9.91 -4.06
CA THR A 322 -3.19 10.72 -5.14
C THR A 322 -3.25 9.89 -6.42
N LYS A 323 -3.67 10.51 -7.53
CA LYS A 323 -3.92 9.89 -8.84
C LYS A 323 -4.93 8.73 -8.71
N ARG A 324 -6.22 9.06 -8.85
CA ARG A 324 -7.34 8.10 -8.67
C ARG A 324 -7.39 7.48 -7.26
N ALA A 325 -7.02 8.24 -6.23
CA ALA A 325 -7.00 7.76 -4.87
C ALA A 325 -8.41 7.49 -4.30
N VAL A 326 -8.65 6.32 -3.72
CA VAL A 326 -9.94 5.95 -3.13
C VAL A 326 -9.73 5.33 -1.76
N ALA A 327 -10.42 5.85 -0.75
CA ALA A 327 -10.60 5.17 0.53
C ALA A 327 -11.89 4.36 0.50
N ILE A 328 -11.80 3.10 0.91
CA ILE A 328 -12.90 2.13 0.91
C ILE A 328 -13.06 1.59 2.32
N ASP A 329 -14.27 1.68 2.89
CA ASP A 329 -14.64 1.01 4.13
C ASP A 329 -15.60 -0.12 3.78
N TYR A 330 -15.23 -1.34 4.16
CA TYR A 330 -16.05 -2.54 4.01
C TYR A 330 -16.32 -3.16 5.39
N SER A 331 -16.36 -2.33 6.43
CA SER A 331 -16.56 -2.78 7.80
C SER A 331 -18.02 -3.21 8.07
N GLN A 332 -18.95 -2.74 7.23
CA GLN A 332 -20.38 -3.01 7.24
C GLN A 332 -20.79 -3.92 6.06
N GLY A 333 -22.09 -4.20 5.91
CA GLY A 333 -22.61 -5.10 4.87
C GLY A 333 -22.40 -4.59 3.42
N ASP A 334 -22.43 -3.28 3.20
CA ASP A 334 -22.09 -2.63 1.92
C ASP A 334 -20.86 -1.71 2.12
N SER A 335 -20.10 -1.48 1.04
CA SER A 335 -18.86 -0.71 1.09
C SER A 335 -19.09 0.77 0.78
N LEU A 336 -18.51 1.66 1.60
CA LEU A 336 -18.45 3.09 1.28
C LEU A 336 -17.16 3.40 0.53
N PHE A 337 -17.29 4.00 -0.65
CA PHE A 337 -16.19 4.48 -1.47
C PHE A 337 -16.08 5.99 -1.35
N MET A 338 -14.89 6.52 -1.11
CA MET A 338 -14.64 7.96 -1.09
C MET A 338 -13.40 8.28 -1.93
N HIS A 339 -13.60 9.13 -2.92
CA HIS A 339 -12.55 9.68 -3.77
C HIS A 339 -12.33 11.16 -3.47
N GLY A 340 -11.08 11.60 -3.56
CA GLY A 340 -10.68 12.99 -3.66
C GLY A 340 -9.43 13.09 -4.53
N ASP A 341 -9.08 14.29 -4.95
CA ASP A 341 -7.84 14.54 -5.70
C ASP A 341 -6.60 14.05 -4.93
N THR A 342 -6.57 14.35 -3.63
CA THR A 342 -5.54 13.91 -2.69
C THR A 342 -6.18 13.45 -1.38
N LEU A 343 -5.75 12.27 -0.92
CA LEU A 343 -6.03 11.74 0.40
C LEU A 343 -4.76 11.86 1.24
N GLN A 344 -4.85 12.43 2.43
CA GLN A 344 -3.71 12.68 3.29
C GLN A 344 -4.00 12.23 4.71
N LEU A 345 -3.01 11.58 5.32
CA LEU A 345 -2.95 11.27 6.75
C LEU A 345 -1.87 12.14 7.39
N VAL A 346 -2.23 12.89 8.42
CA VAL A 346 -1.28 13.64 9.25
C VAL A 346 -1.35 13.10 10.66
N THR A 347 -0.21 12.70 11.22
CA THR A 347 -0.12 12.23 12.61
C THR A 347 0.50 13.31 13.48
N TYR A 348 -0.12 13.58 14.64
CA TYR A 348 0.32 14.56 15.61
C TYR A 348 0.71 13.88 16.93
N HIS A 349 1.71 14.43 17.62
CA HIS A 349 2.25 13.91 18.87
C HIS A 349 2.62 12.41 18.79
N LEU A 350 3.26 12.03 17.67
CA LEU A 350 3.78 10.67 17.48
C LEU A 350 4.68 10.27 18.66
N ASN A 351 4.62 8.99 19.04
CA ASN A 351 5.38 8.42 20.17
C ASN A 351 5.01 8.99 21.55
N THR A 352 3.76 9.47 21.72
CA THR A 352 3.21 9.88 23.01
C THR A 352 1.82 9.27 23.24
N ASP A 353 1.36 9.25 24.49
CA ASP A 353 0.01 8.81 24.86
C ASP A 353 -1.10 9.77 24.37
N SER A 354 -0.72 10.91 23.79
CA SER A 354 -1.63 11.95 23.26
C SER A 354 -1.67 11.97 21.72
N VAL A 355 -1.26 10.87 21.07
CA VAL A 355 -1.27 10.76 19.61
C VAL A 355 -2.69 10.91 19.05
N TYR A 356 -2.82 11.71 17.99
CA TYR A 356 -4.04 11.80 17.20
C TYR A 356 -3.72 11.98 15.72
N ARG A 357 -4.69 11.69 14.86
CA ARG A 357 -4.54 11.73 13.42
C ARG A 357 -5.62 12.58 12.79
N GLU A 358 -5.22 13.30 11.75
CA GLU A 358 -6.13 13.95 10.83
C GLU A 358 -6.11 13.21 9.49
N MET A 359 -7.29 12.80 9.05
CA MET A 359 -7.50 12.23 7.73
C MET A 359 -8.18 13.30 6.88
N ARG A 360 -7.54 13.68 5.78
CA ARG A 360 -7.95 14.79 4.94
C ARG A 360 -8.18 14.27 3.53
N ALA A 361 -9.29 14.66 2.92
CA ALA A 361 -9.58 14.46 1.51
C ALA A 361 -9.79 15.83 0.90
N TYR A 362 -8.95 16.21 -0.06
CA TYR A 362 -9.03 17.50 -0.74
C TYR A 362 -8.34 17.39 -2.11
N HIS A 363 -8.81 18.02 -3.17
CA HIS A 363 -10.10 18.67 -3.36
C HIS A 363 -11.10 17.74 -4.07
N LYS A 364 -12.33 18.21 -4.29
CA LYS A 364 -13.40 17.56 -5.08
C LYS A 364 -13.81 16.19 -4.54
N VAL A 365 -14.05 16.13 -3.24
CA VAL A 365 -14.47 14.89 -2.56
C VAL A 365 -15.83 14.42 -3.08
N ARG A 366 -15.89 13.14 -3.45
CA ARG A 366 -17.11 12.42 -3.82
C ARG A 366 -17.14 11.09 -3.09
N ALA A 367 -18.28 10.76 -2.47
CA ALA A 367 -18.47 9.52 -1.75
C ALA A 367 -19.75 8.81 -2.19
N TYR A 368 -19.69 7.48 -2.25
CA TYR A 368 -20.80 6.63 -2.69
C TYR A 368 -20.86 5.33 -1.88
N ARG A 369 -22.05 5.06 -1.37
CA ARG A 369 -22.57 3.75 -0.96
C ARG A 369 -24.00 3.64 -1.49
N THR A 370 -24.60 2.45 -1.50
CA THR A 370 -25.95 2.26 -2.05
C THR A 370 -27.00 3.17 -1.39
N ASP A 371 -26.91 3.38 -0.08
CA ASP A 371 -27.88 4.17 0.69
C ASP A 371 -27.46 5.63 0.90
N VAL A 372 -26.16 5.95 0.89
CA VAL A 372 -25.66 7.30 1.16
C VAL A 372 -24.67 7.76 0.10
N GLN A 373 -24.81 9.01 -0.33
CA GLN A 373 -23.89 9.67 -1.23
C GLN A 373 -23.54 11.06 -0.71
N ALA A 374 -22.35 11.55 -1.03
CA ALA A 374 -21.93 12.88 -0.61
C ALA A 374 -20.97 13.52 -1.60
N VAL A 375 -21.00 14.85 -1.68
CA VAL A 375 -20.01 15.65 -2.39
C VAL A 375 -19.66 16.90 -1.56
N CYS A 376 -18.40 17.28 -1.57
CA CYS A 376 -17.92 18.55 -1.01
C CYS A 376 -16.57 18.90 -1.65
N ASP A 377 -16.05 20.10 -1.40
CA ASP A 377 -14.69 20.41 -1.85
C ASP A 377 -13.66 19.60 -1.05
N SER A 378 -13.75 19.69 0.28
CA SER A 378 -12.79 19.11 1.20
C SER A 378 -13.49 18.46 2.39
N LEU A 379 -12.89 17.40 2.91
CA LEU A 379 -13.36 16.66 4.08
C LEU A 379 -12.18 16.42 5.02
N VAL A 380 -12.36 16.70 6.31
CA VAL A 380 -11.35 16.44 7.34
C VAL A 380 -11.99 15.67 8.48
N TYR A 381 -11.39 14.55 8.85
CA TYR A 381 -11.69 13.86 10.10
C TYR A 381 -10.55 14.04 11.09
N ASN A 382 -10.86 14.50 12.30
CA ASN A 382 -9.90 14.60 13.39
C ASN A 382 -10.22 13.55 14.48
N SER A 383 -9.26 12.68 14.76
CA SER A 383 -9.44 11.59 15.74
C SER A 383 -9.38 12.04 17.20
N LYS A 384 -9.02 13.30 17.47
CA LYS A 384 -8.91 13.87 18.82
C LYS A 384 -10.28 14.18 19.41
N ASP A 385 -11.16 14.74 18.58
CA ASP A 385 -12.53 15.11 18.93
C ASP A 385 -13.59 14.27 18.19
N SER A 386 -13.14 13.27 17.41
CA SER A 386 -13.98 12.39 16.59
C SER A 386 -14.92 13.16 15.67
N CYS A 387 -14.47 14.31 15.17
CA CYS A 387 -15.24 15.19 14.31
C CYS A 387 -14.84 15.01 12.85
N MET A 388 -15.83 14.73 12.01
CA MET A 388 -15.74 14.85 10.56
C MET A 388 -16.32 16.19 10.13
N THR A 389 -15.55 17.02 9.42
CA THR A 389 -15.99 18.30 8.88
C THR A 389 -15.92 18.27 7.35
N MET A 390 -17.04 18.61 6.71
CA MET A 390 -17.14 18.78 5.27
C MET A 390 -17.23 20.27 4.96
N TYR A 391 -16.37 20.73 4.05
CA TYR A 391 -16.19 22.14 3.73
C TYR A 391 -16.66 22.49 2.32
N THR A 392 -17.03 23.76 2.15
CA THR A 392 -17.37 24.39 0.87
C THR A 392 -18.59 23.74 0.22
N ASP A 393 -19.75 24.14 0.72
CA ASP A 393 -21.07 23.72 0.25
C ASP A 393 -21.28 22.19 0.14
N PRO A 394 -21.04 21.44 1.23
CA PRO A 394 -21.29 20.00 1.25
C PRO A 394 -22.75 19.65 0.95
N ILE A 395 -22.92 18.53 0.24
CA ILE A 395 -24.21 17.99 -0.12
C ILE A 395 -24.21 16.50 0.20
N LEU A 396 -25.23 16.06 0.94
CA LEU A 396 -25.44 14.66 1.25
C LEU A 396 -26.80 14.22 0.73
N TRP A 397 -26.87 12.96 0.30
CA TRP A 397 -28.10 12.32 -0.12
C TRP A 397 -28.29 10.98 0.57
N HIS A 398 -29.56 10.64 0.76
CA HIS A 398 -29.99 9.28 1.07
C HIS A 398 -31.40 9.06 0.56
N GLY A 399 -31.57 8.02 -0.26
CA GLY A 399 -32.84 7.80 -0.97
C GLY A 399 -33.27 9.07 -1.72
N GLU A 400 -34.48 9.54 -1.45
CA GLU A 400 -35.07 10.76 -2.06
C GLU A 400 -34.81 12.04 -1.25
N GLN A 401 -33.89 12.00 -0.29
CA GLN A 401 -33.58 13.10 0.63
C GLN A 401 -32.22 13.72 0.31
N GLN A 402 -32.14 15.05 0.42
CA GLN A 402 -30.93 15.84 0.24
C GLN A 402 -30.75 16.79 1.41
N LEU A 403 -29.50 16.94 1.84
CA LEU A 403 -29.07 17.81 2.92
C LEU A 403 -27.95 18.73 2.47
N LEU A 404 -28.02 20.01 2.85
CA LEU A 404 -27.11 21.06 2.41
C LEU A 404 -26.75 22.00 3.57
N GLY A 405 -25.54 22.56 3.52
CA GLY A 405 -25.08 23.68 4.35
C GLY A 405 -23.79 24.27 3.80
N GLU A 406 -23.26 25.34 4.40
CA GLU A 406 -21.92 25.86 4.03
C GLU A 406 -20.79 24.99 4.61
N GLU A 407 -21.04 24.43 5.80
CA GLU A 407 -20.16 23.52 6.52
C GLU A 407 -21.01 22.47 7.25
N ILE A 408 -20.60 21.21 7.22
CA ILE A 408 -21.28 20.13 7.95
C ILE A 408 -20.27 19.46 8.86
N LYS A 409 -20.58 19.43 10.16
CA LYS A 409 -19.82 18.70 11.18
C LYS A 409 -20.59 17.50 11.66
N ILE A 410 -19.94 16.36 11.76
CA ILE A 410 -20.51 15.13 12.28
C ILE A 410 -19.59 14.65 13.38
N TYR A 411 -20.12 14.59 14.59
CA TYR A 411 -19.43 14.14 15.78
C TYR A 411 -19.82 12.70 16.05
N MET A 412 -18.81 11.83 16.15
CA MET A 412 -19.01 10.42 16.36
C MET A 412 -18.67 10.01 17.79
N ASN A 413 -19.44 9.06 18.31
CA ASN A 413 -19.09 8.27 19.48
C ASN A 413 -18.84 6.83 19.02
N ASP A 414 -17.57 6.42 19.04
CA ASP A 414 -17.08 5.18 18.44
C ASP A 414 -17.53 5.00 16.97
N SER A 415 -18.39 4.01 16.70
CA SER A 415 -18.88 3.69 15.34
C SER A 415 -20.30 4.22 15.08
N THR A 416 -20.78 5.15 15.90
CA THR A 416 -22.12 5.73 15.77
C THR A 416 -22.03 7.26 15.77
N ILE A 417 -22.92 7.92 15.03
CA ILE A 417 -23.05 9.37 15.13
C ILE A 417 -23.66 9.70 16.50
N ASP A 418 -23.09 10.70 17.17
CA ASP A 418 -23.62 11.30 18.40
C ASP A 418 -24.49 12.52 18.05
N TRP A 419 -23.91 13.46 17.29
CA TRP A 419 -24.66 14.59 16.76
C TRP A 419 -24.03 15.15 15.47
N ALA A 420 -24.87 15.82 14.68
CA ALA A 420 -24.44 16.52 13.47
C ALA A 420 -24.85 18.00 13.54
N HIS A 421 -24.05 18.86 12.93
CA HIS A 421 -24.25 20.31 12.85
C HIS A 421 -24.09 20.78 11.42
N ILE A 422 -25.16 21.30 10.87
CA ILE A 422 -25.17 21.92 9.55
C ILE A 422 -25.18 23.42 9.78
N ILE A 423 -24.12 24.07 9.31
CA ILE A 423 -23.81 25.45 9.63
C ILE A 423 -24.07 26.30 8.41
N ASN A 424 -24.88 27.34 8.61
CA ASN A 424 -25.33 28.31 7.61
C ASN A 424 -26.07 27.69 6.42
N GLN A 425 -27.16 28.36 6.02
CA GLN A 425 -27.97 27.96 4.86
C GLN A 425 -28.42 26.49 4.91
N ALA A 426 -28.68 25.99 6.12
CA ALA A 426 -29.10 24.62 6.31
C ALA A 426 -30.42 24.38 5.58
N LEU A 427 -30.44 23.43 4.65
CA LEU A 427 -31.60 23.06 3.87
C LEU A 427 -31.68 21.54 3.79
N THR A 428 -32.83 21.00 4.16
CA THR A 428 -33.21 19.61 3.86
C THR A 428 -34.38 19.60 2.90
N VAL A 429 -34.30 18.72 1.91
CA VAL A 429 -35.31 18.53 0.87
C VAL A 429 -35.57 17.04 0.74
N GLU A 430 -36.84 16.64 0.81
CA GLU A 430 -37.31 15.28 0.52
C GLU A 430 -38.27 15.35 -0.66
N LYS A 431 -37.97 14.60 -1.73
CA LYS A 431 -38.85 14.48 -2.89
C LYS A 431 -39.99 13.49 -2.59
N LYS A 432 -41.24 13.95 -2.70
CA LYS A 432 -42.44 13.11 -2.47
C LYS A 432 -42.96 12.50 -3.77
N ASP A 433 -42.97 13.29 -4.83
CA ASP A 433 -43.30 12.85 -6.18
C ASP A 433 -42.54 13.70 -7.22
N SER A 434 -43.02 13.75 -8.46
CA SER A 434 -42.35 14.50 -9.54
C SER A 434 -42.35 16.02 -9.33
N ILE A 435 -43.26 16.57 -8.52
CA ILE A 435 -43.46 18.02 -8.36
C ILE A 435 -43.50 18.50 -6.90
N HIS A 436 -43.78 17.63 -5.93
CA HIS A 436 -43.92 17.98 -4.50
C HIS A 436 -42.69 17.59 -3.69
N TYR A 437 -42.27 18.51 -2.81
CA TYR A 437 -41.07 18.38 -1.99
C TYR A 437 -41.33 18.88 -0.58
N ASN A 438 -41.07 18.03 0.40
CA ASN A 438 -40.94 18.45 1.79
C ASN A 438 -39.63 19.22 1.94
N GLN A 439 -39.67 20.38 2.59
CA GLN A 439 -38.54 21.29 2.68
C GLN A 439 -38.49 21.89 4.08
N VAL A 440 -37.32 21.89 4.68
CA VAL A 440 -37.07 22.64 5.91
C VAL A 440 -35.77 23.42 5.72
N SER A 441 -35.83 24.74 5.95
CA SER A 441 -34.64 25.59 5.88
C SER A 441 -34.45 26.37 7.17
N GLY A 442 -33.22 26.65 7.54
CA GLY A 442 -32.87 27.55 8.64
C GLY A 442 -31.44 28.05 8.50
N LYS A 443 -30.99 28.86 9.48
CA LYS A 443 -29.59 29.25 9.57
C LYS A 443 -28.72 28.07 9.99
N GLU A 444 -29.13 27.33 11.02
CA GLU A 444 -28.41 26.16 11.54
C GLU A 444 -29.37 25.00 11.73
N MET A 445 -28.88 23.77 11.53
CA MET A 445 -29.58 22.55 11.92
C MET A 445 -28.67 21.68 12.77
N LYS A 446 -29.20 21.18 13.88
CA LYS A 446 -28.52 20.21 14.74
C LYS A 446 -29.34 18.94 14.82
N ALA A 447 -28.74 17.80 14.54
CA ALA A 447 -29.36 16.50 14.68
C ALA A 447 -28.67 15.74 15.81
N PHE A 448 -29.44 15.16 16.72
CA PHE A 448 -28.97 14.40 17.88
C PHE A 448 -29.42 12.95 17.76
N PHE A 449 -28.51 12.04 18.08
CA PHE A 449 -28.67 10.61 17.90
C PHE A 449 -28.54 9.90 19.24
N ILE A 450 -29.22 8.75 19.38
CA ILE A 450 -29.04 7.82 20.50
C ILE A 450 -28.87 6.44 19.88
N ASP A 451 -27.74 5.80 20.14
CA ASP A 451 -27.33 4.50 19.57
C ASP A 451 -27.35 4.48 18.03
N GLY A 452 -26.99 5.61 17.41
CA GLY A 452 -27.00 5.79 15.96
C GLY A 452 -28.38 6.08 15.34
N ASP A 453 -29.46 6.06 16.12
CA ASP A 453 -30.78 6.47 15.66
C ASP A 453 -31.05 7.94 15.98
N MET A 454 -31.40 8.72 14.95
CA MET A 454 -31.76 10.14 15.09
C MET A 454 -33.03 10.30 15.96
N ARG A 455 -32.95 11.17 16.98
CA ARG A 455 -34.04 11.40 17.96
C ARG A 455 -34.59 12.81 17.94
N LEU A 456 -33.72 13.79 17.70
CA LEU A 456 -34.08 15.20 17.74
C LEU A 456 -33.36 15.95 16.62
N VAL A 457 -34.10 16.75 15.88
CA VAL A 457 -33.55 17.77 15.00
C VAL A 457 -34.01 19.14 15.48
N GLU A 458 -33.06 20.04 15.70
CA GLU A 458 -33.30 21.44 15.99
C GLU A 458 -32.91 22.29 14.80
N VAL A 459 -33.85 23.07 14.27
CA VAL A 459 -33.62 24.02 13.18
C VAL A 459 -33.77 25.42 13.74
N ASN A 460 -32.75 26.26 13.60
CA ASN A 460 -32.71 27.58 14.21
C ASN A 460 -32.43 28.68 13.18
N GLY A 461 -33.03 29.85 13.39
CA GLY A 461 -32.77 31.09 12.65
C GLY A 461 -33.56 31.16 11.36
N ASN A 462 -34.69 31.88 11.39
CA ASN A 462 -35.60 32.05 10.25
C ASN A 462 -35.99 30.73 9.61
N VAL A 463 -36.58 29.86 10.43
CA VAL A 463 -37.03 28.56 9.99
C VAL A 463 -38.19 28.73 9.04
N LEU A 464 -38.10 28.09 7.87
CA LEU A 464 -39.18 27.96 6.91
C LEU A 464 -39.43 26.49 6.63
N VAL A 465 -40.69 26.11 6.54
CA VAL A 465 -41.12 24.74 6.29
C VAL A 465 -42.16 24.72 5.20
N VAL A 466 -41.96 23.85 4.21
CA VAL A 466 -43.02 23.37 3.30
C VAL A 466 -43.20 21.89 3.59
N TYR A 467 -44.40 21.48 3.98
CA TYR A 467 -44.69 20.10 4.34
C TYR A 467 -46.00 19.62 3.72
N TYR A 468 -45.94 18.46 3.07
CA TYR A 468 -47.07 17.78 2.45
C TYR A 468 -47.44 16.55 3.29
N PRO A 469 -48.41 16.66 4.21
CA PRO A 469 -48.96 15.50 4.92
C PRO A 469 -49.58 14.51 3.92
N VAL A 470 -49.48 13.23 4.26
CA VAL A 470 -50.03 12.12 3.49
C VAL A 470 -51.10 11.37 4.28
N GLU A 471 -52.06 10.79 3.58
CA GLU A 471 -53.05 9.90 4.15
C GLU A 471 -52.41 8.54 4.53
N GLU A 472 -52.77 7.99 5.68
CA GLU A 472 -52.11 6.79 6.21
C GLU A 472 -52.40 5.53 5.38
N LYS A 473 -53.56 5.49 4.72
CA LYS A 473 -54.04 4.29 4.00
C LYS A 473 -53.41 4.11 2.63
N ASP A 474 -53.22 5.18 1.88
CA ASP A 474 -52.81 5.14 0.47
C ASP A 474 -51.64 6.08 0.12
N SER A 475 -51.10 6.81 1.11
CA SER A 475 -50.01 7.77 0.92
C SER A 475 -50.34 8.94 -0.02
N SER A 476 -51.61 9.19 -0.31
CA SER A 476 -52.04 10.36 -1.09
C SER A 476 -51.77 11.67 -0.35
N LEU A 477 -51.38 12.72 -1.09
CA LEU A 477 -51.14 14.04 -0.49
C LEU A 477 -52.47 14.69 -0.10
N ILE A 478 -52.53 15.29 1.09
CA ILE A 478 -53.75 15.92 1.61
C ILE A 478 -53.80 17.42 1.29
N MET A 479 -52.71 18.12 1.59
CA MET A 479 -52.61 19.59 1.53
C MET A 479 -51.13 20.00 1.57
N MET A 480 -50.84 21.29 1.43
CA MET A 480 -49.52 21.86 1.70
C MET A 480 -49.57 22.78 2.92
N ASN A 481 -48.69 22.55 3.88
CA ASN A 481 -48.46 23.47 4.99
C ASN A 481 -47.21 24.31 4.72
N TYR A 482 -47.37 25.63 4.75
CA TYR A 482 -46.26 26.58 4.73
C TYR A 482 -46.15 27.23 6.12
N SER A 483 -45.02 27.05 6.80
CA SER A 483 -44.84 27.56 8.17
C SER A 483 -43.52 28.29 8.35
N GLU A 484 -43.54 29.33 9.18
CA GLU A 484 -42.37 30.12 9.54
C GLU A 484 -42.23 30.24 11.07
N GLY A 485 -40.99 30.31 11.56
CA GLY A 485 -40.71 30.51 12.98
C GLY A 485 -39.23 30.74 13.31
N GLY A 486 -38.94 30.97 14.59
CA GLY A 486 -37.56 31.19 15.06
C GLY A 486 -36.77 29.90 15.32
N LEU A 487 -37.43 28.90 15.89
CA LEU A 487 -36.85 27.62 16.27
C LEU A 487 -37.89 26.51 16.05
N LEU A 488 -37.50 25.46 15.34
CA LEU A 488 -38.29 24.24 15.14
C LEU A 488 -37.57 23.07 15.80
N LYS A 489 -38.30 22.29 16.60
CA LYS A 489 -37.84 21.01 17.13
C LYS A 489 -38.64 19.88 16.50
N MET A 490 -37.95 18.91 15.91
CA MET A 490 -38.55 17.72 15.32
C MET A 490 -38.09 16.51 16.11
N TYR A 491 -39.02 15.78 16.70
CA TYR A 491 -38.79 14.56 17.46
C TYR A 491 -39.05 13.36 16.56
N LEU A 492 -38.14 12.41 16.59
CA LEU A 492 -38.19 11.20 15.77
C LEU A 492 -38.21 9.95 16.65
N LYS A 493 -39.02 8.98 16.23
CA LYS A 493 -39.13 7.65 16.83
C LYS A 493 -39.16 6.62 15.72
N GLU A 494 -38.36 5.55 15.86
CA GLU A 494 -38.26 4.49 14.85
C GLU A 494 -37.98 5.03 13.45
N ARG A 495 -37.11 6.06 13.38
CA ARG A 495 -36.68 6.75 12.15
C ARG A 495 -37.83 7.42 11.38
N ARG A 496 -38.95 7.72 12.05
CA ARG A 496 -40.08 8.49 11.53
C ARG A 496 -40.32 9.73 12.37
N MET A 497 -40.85 10.77 11.74
CA MET A 497 -41.24 11.99 12.45
C MET A 497 -42.46 11.69 13.34
N GLU A 498 -42.29 11.86 14.65
CA GLU A 498 -43.35 11.68 15.63
C GLU A 498 -44.02 13.01 15.96
N ARG A 499 -43.23 14.08 16.10
CA ARG A 499 -43.74 15.40 16.46
C ARG A 499 -42.83 16.55 16.02
N GLY A 500 -43.39 17.55 15.35
CA GLY A 500 -42.74 18.85 15.11
C GLY A 500 -43.35 19.96 15.98
N VAL A 501 -42.52 20.78 16.63
CA VAL A 501 -42.96 21.89 17.48
C VAL A 501 -42.16 23.15 17.19
N PHE A 502 -42.84 24.23 16.83
CA PHE A 502 -42.24 25.57 16.82
C PHE A 502 -42.17 26.11 18.25
N VAL A 503 -41.00 26.64 18.63
CA VAL A 503 -40.81 27.29 19.93
C VAL A 503 -40.93 28.79 19.74
N GLY A 504 -41.95 29.39 20.37
CA GLY A 504 -42.24 30.83 20.28
C GLY A 504 -43.29 31.16 19.21
N LYS A 505 -43.27 32.40 18.71
CA LYS A 505 -44.22 32.88 17.70
C LYS A 505 -43.97 32.17 16.37
N THR A 506 -45.03 31.61 15.79
CA THR A 506 -45.03 30.95 14.48
C THR A 506 -46.21 31.43 13.65
N THR A 507 -46.04 31.42 12.33
CA THR A 507 -47.11 31.66 11.36
C THR A 507 -47.17 30.46 10.44
N GLY A 508 -48.36 29.88 10.25
CA GLY A 508 -48.58 28.74 9.37
C GLY A 508 -49.80 28.98 8.49
N THR A 509 -49.73 28.56 7.22
CA THR A 509 -50.86 28.60 6.29
C THR A 509 -51.01 27.25 5.62
N ALA A 510 -52.24 26.76 5.69
CA ALA A 510 -52.71 25.52 5.10
C ALA A 510 -53.30 25.81 3.71
N TYR A 511 -52.73 25.22 2.66
CA TYR A 511 -53.22 25.36 1.30
C TYR A 511 -53.76 24.01 0.79
N PRO A 512 -55.02 23.94 0.35
CA PRO A 512 -55.49 22.84 -0.51
C PRO A 512 -54.58 22.71 -1.74
N LEU A 513 -54.39 21.48 -2.25
CA LEU A 513 -53.42 21.19 -3.32
C LEU A 513 -53.66 21.99 -4.61
N ASP A 514 -54.92 22.29 -4.93
CA ASP A 514 -55.37 23.06 -6.08
C ASP A 514 -55.25 24.59 -5.87
N GLN A 515 -54.95 25.04 -4.65
CA GLN A 515 -54.89 26.46 -4.26
C GLN A 515 -53.51 26.89 -3.78
N ILE A 516 -52.47 26.09 -4.06
CA ILE A 516 -51.08 26.43 -3.72
C ILE A 516 -50.61 27.58 -4.61
N PRO A 517 -50.21 28.74 -4.04
CA PRO A 517 -49.61 29.80 -4.82
C PRO A 517 -48.30 29.32 -5.48
N PRO A 518 -48.03 29.68 -6.75
CA PRO A 518 -46.85 29.20 -7.48
C PRO A 518 -45.52 29.46 -6.74
N ASP A 519 -45.41 30.57 -6.01
CA ASP A 519 -44.23 30.99 -5.26
C ASP A 519 -44.08 30.34 -3.87
N LYS A 520 -45.06 29.55 -3.41
CA LYS A 520 -45.07 28.94 -2.07
C LYS A 520 -44.73 27.45 -2.05
N SER A 521 -44.79 26.78 -3.20
CA SER A 521 -44.44 25.36 -3.35
C SER A 521 -42.94 25.07 -3.14
N ARG A 522 -42.10 26.12 -3.17
CA ARG A 522 -40.64 26.06 -2.98
C ARG A 522 -40.19 27.14 -2.02
N LEU A 523 -39.30 26.79 -1.10
CA LEU A 523 -38.63 27.77 -0.25
C LEU A 523 -37.73 28.67 -1.09
N PRO A 524 -37.49 29.94 -0.70
CA PRO A 524 -36.59 30.83 -1.43
C PRO A 524 -35.17 30.28 -1.60
N SER A 525 -34.72 29.45 -0.65
CA SER A 525 -33.43 28.76 -0.66
C SER A 525 -33.44 27.43 -1.42
N PHE A 526 -34.58 27.00 -1.96
CA PHE A 526 -34.71 25.69 -2.60
C PHE A 526 -33.71 25.51 -3.75
N VAL A 527 -32.99 24.38 -3.69
CA VAL A 527 -32.11 23.87 -4.72
C VAL A 527 -32.14 22.33 -4.68
N TRP A 528 -32.00 21.68 -5.84
CA TRP A 528 -32.00 20.22 -5.95
C TRP A 528 -30.84 19.78 -6.84
N PHE A 529 -29.87 19.09 -6.25
CA PHE A 529 -28.56 18.79 -6.82
C PHE A 529 -28.41 17.34 -7.30
N ASP A 530 -29.52 16.66 -7.58
CA ASP A 530 -29.49 15.24 -7.94
C ASP A 530 -28.63 14.92 -9.19
N TYR A 531 -28.46 15.88 -10.11
CA TYR A 531 -27.59 15.71 -11.29
C TYR A 531 -26.09 15.62 -10.99
N ILE A 532 -25.63 16.06 -9.80
CA ILE A 532 -24.22 15.91 -9.38
C ILE A 532 -23.99 14.73 -8.42
N ARG A 533 -25.07 14.09 -7.96
CA ARG A 533 -25.05 12.95 -7.06
C ARG A 533 -24.27 11.78 -7.69
N PRO A 534 -23.32 11.17 -6.96
CA PRO A 534 -22.68 9.93 -7.37
C PRO A 534 -23.71 8.80 -7.54
N LEU A 535 -23.73 8.12 -8.69
CA LEU A 535 -24.69 7.05 -8.97
C LEU A 535 -24.16 5.63 -8.70
N ASN A 536 -22.85 5.47 -8.69
CA ASN A 536 -22.17 4.20 -8.42
C ASN A 536 -20.72 4.46 -7.96
N LYS A 537 -20.00 3.38 -7.61
CA LYS A 537 -18.62 3.46 -7.14
C LYS A 537 -17.62 4.01 -8.17
N GLU A 538 -17.90 3.95 -9.47
CA GLU A 538 -17.04 4.54 -10.51
C GLU A 538 -17.38 6.03 -10.73
N ASP A 539 -18.62 6.43 -10.45
CA ASP A 539 -19.09 7.81 -10.60
C ASP A 539 -18.47 8.81 -9.59
N ILE A 540 -17.72 8.29 -8.61
CA ILE A 540 -16.93 9.10 -7.68
C ILE A 540 -15.75 9.81 -8.38
N PHE A 541 -15.32 9.33 -9.56
CA PHE A 541 -14.28 9.96 -10.38
C PHE A 541 -14.83 11.04 -11.33
N GLU A 542 -16.13 11.08 -11.54
CA GLU A 542 -16.79 12.00 -12.47
C GLU A 542 -17.14 13.33 -11.80
N TRP A 543 -16.26 14.32 -11.89
CA TRP A 543 -16.49 15.64 -11.30
C TRP A 543 -17.46 16.48 -12.12
N ARG A 544 -18.65 16.71 -11.56
CA ARG A 544 -19.68 17.59 -12.13
C ARG A 544 -19.73 18.92 -11.38
N ALA A 545 -19.64 20.02 -12.11
CA ALA A 545 -19.82 21.35 -11.54
C ALA A 545 -21.31 21.64 -11.27
N LYS A 546 -21.58 22.48 -10.28
CA LYS A 546 -22.91 23.08 -10.09
C LYS A 546 -23.24 23.98 -11.28
N LYS A 547 -24.48 23.92 -11.77
CA LYS A 547 -24.96 24.80 -12.85
C LYS A 547 -24.94 26.27 -12.41
N ALA A 548 -24.74 27.17 -13.36
CA ALA A 548 -24.79 28.61 -13.10
C ALA A 548 -26.17 29.01 -12.50
N GLY A 549 -26.16 29.68 -11.35
CA GLY A 549 -27.38 30.06 -10.62
C GLY A 549 -27.89 29.03 -9.60
N GLU A 550 -27.33 27.82 -9.58
CA GLU A 550 -27.59 26.77 -8.59
C GLU A 550 -26.41 26.67 -7.59
N VAL A 551 -26.11 27.78 -6.92
CA VAL A 551 -25.20 27.81 -5.76
C VAL A 551 -26.02 27.91 -4.48
N LEU A 552 -25.42 27.56 -3.33
CA LEU A 552 -26.08 27.80 -2.06
C LEU A 552 -26.37 29.30 -1.92
N LYS A 553 -27.66 29.64 -1.84
CA LYS A 553 -28.13 31.03 -1.80
C LYS A 553 -28.07 31.56 -0.38
N LYS A 554 -27.11 32.45 -0.09
CA LYS A 554 -26.99 33.10 1.22
C LYS A 554 -28.33 33.69 1.66
N SER A 555 -28.77 33.28 2.85
CA SER A 555 -29.98 33.83 3.47
C SER A 555 -29.60 35.09 4.23
N ASP A 556 -29.71 36.25 3.57
CA ASP A 556 -29.48 37.57 4.17
C ASP A 556 -30.71 38.07 4.98
N ARG A 557 -31.70 37.20 5.23
CA ARG A 557 -32.94 37.58 5.91
C ARG A 557 -32.69 37.85 7.39
N LYS A 558 -33.12 39.02 7.87
CA LYS A 558 -33.10 39.37 9.30
C LYS A 558 -34.05 38.46 10.10
N PRO A 559 -33.72 38.07 11.34
CA PRO A 559 -34.60 37.27 12.19
C PRO A 559 -35.98 37.91 12.34
N VAL A 560 -37.07 37.16 12.16
CA VAL A 560 -38.43 37.65 12.49
C VAL A 560 -38.56 37.92 14.00
N THR A 561 -37.69 37.33 14.83
CA THR A 561 -37.60 37.56 16.28
C THR A 561 -36.15 37.69 16.77
N SER A 562 -35.91 38.65 17.68
CA SER A 562 -34.59 38.93 18.26
C SER A 562 -34.06 37.77 19.12
N PRO A 563 -32.79 37.36 19.00
CA PRO A 563 -32.18 36.30 19.81
C PRO A 563 -32.25 36.52 21.33
N ARG A 564 -32.46 37.78 21.79
CA ARG A 564 -32.58 38.11 23.22
C ARG A 564 -33.79 37.48 23.91
N ASN A 565 -34.80 37.02 23.18
CA ASN A 565 -35.99 36.39 23.74
C ASN A 565 -35.91 34.85 23.77
N MET A 566 -34.81 34.25 23.32
CA MET A 566 -34.58 32.81 23.43
C MET A 566 -33.68 32.54 24.63
N HIS A 567 -34.25 32.10 25.75
CA HIS A 567 -33.51 31.59 26.91
C HIS A 567 -32.80 30.27 26.56
N ILE A 568 -31.74 30.36 25.76
CA ILE A 568 -30.81 29.26 25.53
C ILE A 568 -29.87 29.24 26.73
N LYS A 569 -30.13 28.32 27.68
CA LYS A 569 -29.12 27.99 28.70
C LYS A 569 -27.92 27.40 27.97
N ARG A 570 -26.81 28.16 27.93
CA ARG A 570 -25.50 27.62 27.59
C ARG A 570 -25.10 26.65 28.71
N ASN A 571 -25.24 25.35 28.48
CA ASN A 571 -24.57 24.38 29.32
C ASN A 571 -23.09 24.35 28.91
N ASN A 572 -22.24 25.01 29.69
CA ASN A 572 -20.81 24.74 29.68
C ASN A 572 -20.59 23.41 30.42
N LYS A 573 -20.15 22.38 29.70
CA LYS A 573 -19.30 21.32 30.24
C LYS A 573 -18.30 20.90 29.18
#